data_AF-A0AAV0Y3J3-F1
#
_entry.id   AF-A0AAV0Y3J3-F1
#
_cell.length_a   1.000
_cell.length_b   1.000
_cell.length_c   1.000
_cell.angle_alpha   90.00
_cell.angle_beta   90.00
_cell.angle_gamma   90.00
#
_symmetry.space_group_name_H-M   'P 1'
#
loop_
_entity.id
_entity.type
_entity.pdbx_description
1 polymer ?
#
loop_
_entity_poly.entity_id
_entity_poly.type
_entity_poly.pdbx_seq_one_letter_code
_entity_poly.pdbx_strand_id
1 'polypeptide(L)' 'MKLKDIPEVLTIENLNYQLRGITSFVNGGELSVSSVCHYKDYCKRISSWEVYDDLATNSITLNSMTKVACDFIVYTV' A
#
# COMPACT_ATOMS: atom_id res chain seq x y z
N MET A 1 6.70 -0.23 -7.58
CA MET A 1 7.63 0.52 -6.71
C MET A 1 8.02 -0.37 -5.53
N LYS A 2 9.20 -0.24 -4.89
CA LYS A 2 9.43 -0.97 -3.61
C LYS A 2 8.95 -0.11 -2.45
N LEU A 3 8.49 -0.74 -1.37
CA LEU A 3 8.01 -0.04 -0.18
C LEU A 3 9.05 0.95 0.39
N LYS A 4 10.33 0.56 0.41
CA LYS A 4 11.42 1.43 0.88
C LYS A 4 11.70 2.66 0.02
N ASP A 5 11.23 2.66 -1.23
CA ASP A 5 11.50 3.75 -2.17
C ASP A 5 10.50 4.92 -1.97
N ILE A 6 9.48 4.72 -1.14
CA ILE A 6 8.44 5.72 -0.84
C ILE A 6 8.90 6.57 0.34
N PRO A 7 8.92 7.91 0.22
CA PRO A 7 9.33 8.79 1.31
C PRO A 7 8.47 8.59 2.55
N GLU A 8 9.10 8.35 3.71
CA GLU A 8 8.36 8.26 4.98
C GLU A 8 7.78 9.61 5.41
N VAL A 9 8.43 10.70 5.00
CA VAL A 9 7.96 12.08 5.21
C VAL A 9 7.89 12.79 3.87
N LEU A 10 6.74 13.41 3.60
CA LEU A 10 6.52 14.29 2.46
C LEU A 10 6.32 15.71 2.98
N THR A 11 7.07 16.69 2.47
CA THR A 11 6.94 18.09 2.86
C THR A 11 6.26 18.88 1.75
N ILE A 12 5.10 19.49 2.06
CA ILE A 12 4.33 20.35 1.15
C ILE A 12 4.03 21.64 1.90
N GLU A 13 4.39 22.79 1.34
CA GLU A 13 4.11 24.12 1.94
C GLU A 13 4.50 24.24 3.42
N ASN A 14 5.67 23.69 3.79
CA ASN A 14 6.21 23.61 5.16
C ASN A 14 5.43 22.72 6.14
N LEU A 15 4.42 21.97 5.67
CA LEU A 15 3.75 20.93 6.44
C LEU A 15 4.40 19.58 6.14
N ASN A 16 4.73 18.85 7.20
CA ASN A 16 5.26 17.49 7.11
C ASN A 16 4.11 16.51 7.21
N TYR A 17 4.02 15.62 6.22
CA TYR A 17 3.05 14.54 6.21
C TYR A 17 3.78 13.21 6.36
N GLN A 18 3.27 12.37 7.25
CA GLN A 18 3.80 11.05 7.56
C GLN A 18 3.12 9.98 6.71
N LEU A 19 3.91 9.09 6.12
CA LEU A 19 3.44 7.96 5.35
C LEU A 19 2.62 7.00 6.23
N ARG A 20 1.40 6.68 5.81
CA ARG A 20 0.52 5.70 6.48
C ARG A 20 0.38 4.41 5.73
N GLY A 21 0.40 4.47 4.40
CA GLY A 21 0.24 3.27 3.61
C GLY A 21 0.00 3.52 2.15
N ILE A 22 -0.33 2.43 1.46
CA ILE A 22 -0.55 2.39 0.02
C ILE A 22 -1.77 1.51 -0.21
N THR A 23 -2.68 1.96 -1.06
CA THR A 23 -3.77 1.12 -1.57
C THR A 23 -3.38 0.64 -2.95
N SER A 24 -3.46 -0.66 -3.17
CA SER A 24 -3.10 -1.31 -4.44
C SER A 24 -4.31 -2.00 -5.04
N PHE A 25 -4.55 -1.74 -6.32
CA PHE A 25 -5.52 -2.45 -7.12
C PHE A 25 -4.97 -3.83 -7.52
N VAL A 26 -5.78 -4.86 -7.36
CA VAL A 26 -5.49 -6.22 -7.79
C VAL A 26 -6.50 -6.61 -8.85
N ASN A 27 -6.00 -6.83 -10.07
CA ASN A 27 -6.83 -7.33 -11.16
C ASN A 27 -7.12 -8.83 -10.94
N GLY A 28 -8.37 -9.24 -11.14
CA GLY A 28 -8.88 -10.60 -10.91
C GLY A 28 -8.41 -11.66 -11.90
N GLY A 29 -7.18 -11.56 -12.41
CA GLY A 29 -6.51 -12.55 -13.27
C GLY A 29 -6.94 -12.57 -14.74
N GLU A 30 -8.20 -12.28 -15.05
CA GLU A 30 -8.70 -12.18 -16.42
C GLU A 30 -8.96 -10.72 -16.82
N LEU A 31 -8.65 -10.36 -18.07
CA LEU A 31 -9.02 -9.05 -18.66
C LEU A 31 -10.50 -9.02 -19.07
N SER A 32 -11.36 -9.78 -18.39
CA SER A 32 -12.78 -9.86 -18.73
C SER A 32 -13.58 -8.82 -17.93
N VAL A 33 -14.64 -8.29 -18.54
CA VAL A 33 -15.57 -7.36 -17.88
C VAL A 33 -16.31 -7.98 -16.69
N SER A 34 -16.20 -9.29 -16.50
CA SER A 34 -16.75 -10.05 -15.37
C SER A 34 -15.77 -10.27 -14.23
N SER A 35 -14.51 -9.86 -14.37
CA SER A 35 -13.50 -10.09 -13.33
C SER A 35 -13.77 -9.23 -12.10
N VAL A 36 -14.06 -9.90 -10.98
CA VAL A 36 -14.19 -9.27 -9.67
C VAL A 36 -12.79 -8.86 -9.22
N CYS A 37 -12.49 -7.57 -9.35
CA CYS A 37 -11.27 -6.98 -8.86
C CYS A 37 -11.40 -6.63 -7.37
N HIS A 38 -10.29 -6.39 -6.70
CA HIS A 38 -10.30 -5.93 -5.31
C HIS A 38 -9.13 -4.98 -5.06
N TYR A 39 -9.18 -4.32 -3.91
CA TYR A 39 -8.08 -3.54 -3.39
C TYR A 39 -7.50 -4.22 -2.16
N LYS A 40 -6.22 -4.01 -1.95
CA LYS A 40 -5.55 -4.35 -0.70
C LYS A 40 -4.69 -3.19 -0.23
N ASP A 41 -4.51 -3.11 1.07
CA ASP A 41 -3.80 -2.01 1.70
C ASP A 41 -2.49 -2.48 2.31
N TYR A 42 -1.42 -1.73 2.03
CA TYR A 42 -0.10 -1.88 2.62
C TYR A 42 0.05 -0.79 3.67
N CYS A 43 0.00 -1.17 4.94
CA CYS A 43 0.02 -0.25 6.07
C CYS A 43 1.45 -0.14 6.64
N LYS A 44 1.93 1.09 6.80
CA LYS A 44 3.19 1.38 7.47
C LYS A 44 2.97 1.35 8.99
N ARG A 45 3.68 0.47 9.68
CA ARG A 45 3.81 0.44 11.14
C ARG A 45 5.11 1.13 11.54
N ILE A 46 5.35 1.25 12.85
CA ILE A 46 6.54 1.92 13.41
C ILE A 46 7.83 1.35 12.83
N SER A 47 7.95 0.02 12.74
CA SER A 47 9.18 -0.66 12.29
C SER A 47 8.95 -1.66 11.17
N SER A 48 7.72 -1.83 10.69
CA SER A 48 7.35 -2.86 9.72
C SER A 48 6.29 -2.37 8.73
N TRP A 49 6.04 -3.20 7.73
CA TRP A 49 4.91 -3.07 6.84
C TRP A 49 3.99 -4.27 7.04
N GLU A 50 2.69 -4.07 6.91
CA GLU A 50 1.69 -5.14 6.91
C GLU A 50 0.79 -4.98 5.71
N VAL A 51 0.38 -6.10 5.10
CA VAL A 51 -0.67 -6.09 4.08
C VAL A 51 -1.99 -6.59 4.66
N TYR A 52 -3.05 -5.86 4.34
CA TYR A 52 -4.43 -6.17 4.62
C TYR A 52 -5.12 -6.44 3.30
N ASP A 53 -5.56 -7.68 3.14
CA ASP A 53 -6.28 -8.18 1.98
C ASP A 53 -7.53 -8.85 2.54
N ASP A 54 -8.71 -8.36 2.17
CA ASP A 54 -9.99 -8.82 2.71
C ASP A 54 -10.31 -10.27 2.29
N LEU A 55 -9.66 -10.77 1.24
CA LEU A 55 -9.70 -12.16 0.82
C LEU A 55 -8.77 -13.06 1.64
N ALA A 56 -7.84 -12.48 2.40
CA ALA A 56 -6.94 -13.21 3.28
C ALA A 56 -7.48 -13.28 4.72
N THR A 57 -7.27 -14.42 5.38
CA THR A 57 -7.72 -14.61 6.76
C THR A 57 -6.95 -13.75 7.78
N ASN A 58 -5.68 -13.43 7.48
CA ASN A 58 -4.81 -12.69 8.38
C ASN A 58 -3.98 -11.68 7.59
N SER A 59 -3.60 -10.58 8.26
CA SER A 59 -2.58 -9.68 7.74
C SER A 59 -1.21 -10.34 7.71
N ILE A 60 -0.36 -9.91 6.77
CA ILE A 60 0.98 -10.47 6.59
C ILE A 60 2.02 -9.36 6.75
N THR A 61 3.05 -9.59 7.57
CA THR A 61 4.20 -8.69 7.67
C THR A 61 5.06 -8.75 6.42
N LEU A 62 5.43 -7.59 5.90
CA LEU A 62 6.19 -7.44 4.67
C LEU A 62 7.57 -6.86 4.93
N ASN A 63 8.54 -7.28 4.11
CA ASN A 63 9.84 -6.64 4.05
C ASN A 63 9.78 -5.36 3.20
N SER A 64 10.70 -4.43 3.46
CA SER A 64 10.74 -3.13 2.77
C SER A 64 11.17 -3.22 1.28
N MET A 65 11.67 -4.37 0.84
CA MET A 65 12.04 -4.64 -0.55
C MET A 65 10.86 -5.13 -1.41
N THR A 66 9.71 -5.41 -0.78
CA THR A 66 8.48 -5.84 -1.44
C THR A 66 8.07 -4.86 -2.53
N LYS A 67 7.81 -5.38 -3.73
CA LYS A 67 7.27 -4.59 -4.85
C LYS A 67 5.76 -4.51 -4.73
N VAL A 68 5.23 -3.30 -4.91
CA VAL A 68 3.80 -3.00 -4.83
C VAL A 68 3.37 -2.11 -6.00
N ALA A 69 2.09 -2.21 -6.36
CA ALA A 69 1.40 -1.24 -7.21
C ALA A 69 0.93 -0.08 -6.32
N CYS A 70 1.25 1.16 -6.68
CA CYS A 70 0.92 2.32 -5.84
C CYS A 70 -0.20 3.12 -6.48
N ASP A 71 -1.44 2.60 -6.45
CA ASP A 71 -2.60 3.30 -7.01
C ASP A 71 -2.95 4.53 -6.17
N PHE A 72 -2.88 4.40 -4.84
CA PHE A 72 -2.97 5.52 -3.89
C PHE A 72 -1.87 5.44 -2.85
N ILE A 73 -1.28 6.57 -2.48
CA ILE A 73 -0.36 6.69 -1.34
C ILE A 73 -0.98 7.61 -0.30
N VAL A 74 -1.09 7.11 0.93
CA VAL A 74 -1.76 7.82 2.02
C VAL A 74 -0.71 8.45 2.93
N TYR A 75 -0.81 9.76 3.05
CA TYR A 75 -0.03 10.58 3.97
C TYR A 75 -0.98 11.34 4.90
N THR A 76 -0.61 11.51 6.17
CA THR A 76 -1.37 12.32 7.14
C THR A 76 -0.46 13.37 7.76
N VAL A 77 -1.02 14.54 8.08
CA VAL A 77 -0.35 15.56 8.90
C VAL A 77 -0.04 15.00 10.30
#